data_AF-A0A015U877-F1
#
_entry.id   AF-A0A015U877-F1
#
_cell.length_a   1.000
_cell.length_b   1.000
_cell.length_c   1.000
_cell.angle_alpha   90.00
_cell.angle_beta   90.00
_cell.angle_gamma   90.00
#
_symmetry.space_group_name_H-M   'P 1'
#
loop_
_entity.id
_entity.type
_entity.pdbx_description
1 polymer ?
#
loop_
_entity_poly.entity_id
_entity_poly.type
_entity_poly.pdbx_seq_one_letter_code
_entity_poly.pdbx_strand_id
1 'polypeptide(L)'
;MKQLTYKCNLTKEKRPEWLRRIISALHTLMAQRMTGDDADFASIHSDLGQLIYQMHLAGILKSKITVESVTDGGETALFIKRSGRILISIYFK
;
A
#
# COMPACT_ATOMS: atom_id res chain seq x y z
N MET A 1 -9.07 17.93 5.16
CA MET A 1 -9.15 16.47 5.31
C MET A 1 -9.04 15.88 3.93
N LYS A 2 -8.11 14.95 3.74
CA LYS A 2 -7.86 14.27 2.47
C LYS A 2 -8.36 12.84 2.55
N GLN A 3 -8.61 12.25 1.39
CA GLN A 3 -8.99 10.85 1.27
C GLN A 3 -7.82 10.04 0.71
N LEU A 4 -7.54 8.90 1.33
CA LEU A 4 -6.58 7.95 0.79
C LEU A 4 -7.09 7.46 -0.57
N THR A 5 -6.20 7.35 -1.54
CA THR A 5 -6.49 6.72 -2.82
C THR A 5 -5.33 5.84 -3.26
N TYR A 6 -5.59 4.91 -4.16
CA TYR A 6 -4.55 4.04 -4.70
C TYR A 6 -4.75 3.77 -6.20
N LYS A 7 -3.63 3.50 -6.88
CA LYS A 7 -3.59 2.99 -8.26
C LYS A 7 -2.91 1.64 -8.27
N CYS A 8 -3.57 0.62 -8.82
CA CYS A 8 -2.99 -0.71 -8.99
C CYS A 8 -2.60 -0.91 -10.46
N ASN A 9 -1.33 -1.25 -10.71
CA ASN A 9 -0.78 -1.44 -12.07
C ASN A 9 -1.09 -2.83 -12.66
N LEU A 10 -1.80 -3.70 -11.92
CA LEU A 10 -2.28 -5.00 -12.42
C LEU A 10 -3.78 -4.94 -12.76
N THR A 11 -4.13 -5.52 -13.92
CA THR A 11 -5.53 -5.76 -14.30
C THR A 11 -6.20 -6.67 -13.27
N LYS A 12 -7.52 -6.53 -13.10
CA LYS A 12 -8.27 -7.24 -12.06
C LYS A 12 -8.07 -8.77 -12.13
N GLU A 13 -8.03 -9.37 -13.33
CA GLU A 13 -7.85 -10.83 -13.46
C GLU A 13 -6.46 -11.30 -13.04
N LYS A 14 -5.43 -10.47 -13.22
CA LYS A 14 -4.03 -10.81 -12.94
C LYS A 14 -3.61 -10.57 -11.48
N ARG A 15 -4.54 -10.12 -10.62
CA ARG A 15 -4.23 -9.83 -9.20
C ARG A 15 -4.12 -11.13 -8.41
N PRO A 16 -2.94 -11.49 -7.87
CA PRO A 16 -2.80 -12.63 -6.99
C PRO A 16 -3.54 -12.38 -5.66
N GLU A 17 -3.87 -13.46 -4.94
CA GLU A 17 -4.67 -13.39 -3.72
C GLU A 17 -4.10 -12.42 -2.67
N TRP A 18 -2.79 -12.48 -2.42
CA TRP A 18 -2.13 -11.59 -1.45
C TRP A 18 -2.32 -10.11 -1.79
N LEU A 19 -2.33 -9.76 -3.08
CA LEU A 19 -2.54 -8.38 -3.52
C LEU A 19 -3.99 -7.95 -3.33
N ARG A 20 -4.95 -8.88 -3.47
CA ARG A 20 -6.36 -8.64 -3.16
C ARG A 20 -6.56 -8.37 -1.67
N ARG A 21 -5.82 -9.04 -0.79
CA ARG A 21 -5.83 -8.79 0.66
C ARG A 21 -5.34 -7.39 1.00
N ILE A 22 -4.23 -6.96 0.39
CA ILE A 22 -3.74 -5.58 0.53
C ILE A 22 -4.77 -4.57 0.02
N ILE A 23 -5.36 -4.80 -1.16
CA ILE A 23 -6.40 -3.90 -1.71
C ILE A 23 -7.61 -3.82 -0.77
N SER A 24 -8.00 -4.93 -0.15
CA SER A 24 -9.08 -4.94 0.84
C SER A 24 -8.74 -4.07 2.05
N ALA A 25 -7.51 -4.16 2.58
CA ALA A 25 -7.06 -3.30 3.67
C ALA A 25 -7.05 -1.82 3.27
N LEU A 26 -6.61 -1.51 2.05
CA LEU A 26 -6.65 -0.14 1.52
C LEU A 26 -8.09 0.38 1.41
N HIS A 27 -9.06 -0.43 0.97
CA HIS A 27 -10.47 0.00 0.94
C HIS A 27 -11.00 0.36 2.33
N THR A 28 -10.59 -0.37 3.39
CA THR A 28 -10.94 -0.01 4.77
C THR A 28 -10.36 1.35 5.16
N LEU A 29 -9.10 1.62 4.80
CA LEU A 29 -8.45 2.90 5.06
C LEU A 29 -9.06 4.05 4.24
N MET A 30 -9.50 3.78 3.00
CA MET A 30 -10.17 4.77 2.15
C MET A 30 -11.50 5.28 2.71
N ALA A 31 -12.13 4.52 3.61
CA ALA A 31 -13.36 4.94 4.29
C ALA A 31 -13.09 5.94 5.43
N GLN A 32 -11.83 6.12 5.84
CA GLN A 32 -11.42 7.03 6.90
C GLN A 32 -11.07 8.41 6.34
N ARG A 33 -11.38 9.46 7.10
CA ARG A 33 -10.90 10.82 6.82
C ARG A 33 -9.59 11.05 7.55
N MET A 34 -8.56 11.44 6.80
CA MET A 34 -7.21 11.66 7.30
C MET A 34 -6.75 13.10 7.00
N THR A 35 -5.66 13.53 7.62
CA THR A 35 -5.06 14.85 7.37
C THR A 35 -4.29 14.84 6.04
N GLY A 36 -3.69 13.69 5.73
CA GLY A 36 -2.82 13.46 4.59
C GLY A 36 -1.41 14.00 4.79
N ASP A 37 -0.91 13.96 6.03
CA ASP A 37 0.43 14.40 6.43
C ASP A 37 1.39 13.20 6.59
N ASP A 38 2.64 13.50 6.98
CA ASP A 38 3.67 12.47 7.16
C ASP A 38 3.33 11.46 8.27
N ALA A 39 2.55 11.85 9.28
CA ALA A 39 2.13 10.95 10.34
C ALA A 39 1.12 9.92 9.80
N ASP A 40 0.17 10.37 8.97
CA ASP A 40 -0.75 9.48 8.27
C ASP A 40 0.01 8.50 7.35
N PHE A 41 1.00 8.98 6.59
CA PHE A 41 1.82 8.13 5.74
C PHE A 41 2.66 7.12 6.54
N ALA A 42 3.25 7.53 7.66
CA ALA A 42 4.02 6.65 8.54
C ALA A 42 3.14 5.57 9.16
N SER A 43 1.93 5.93 9.60
CA SER A 43 0.94 4.99 10.13
C SER A 43 0.55 3.93 9.09
N ILE A 44 0.19 4.37 7.88
CA ILE A 44 -0.18 3.46 6.78
C ILE A 44 1.02 2.57 6.37
N HIS A 45 2.24 3.13 6.33
CA HIS A 45 3.45 2.36 6.04
C HIS A 45 3.66 1.23 7.06
N SER A 46 3.54 1.55 8.36
CA SER A 46 3.63 0.58 9.45
C SER A 46 2.57 -0.52 9.33
N ASP A 47 1.30 -0.16 9.13
CA ASP A 47 0.20 -1.11 9.03
C ASP A 47 0.35 -2.06 7.82
N LEU A 48 0.73 -1.51 6.66
CA LEU A 48 0.99 -2.32 5.47
C LEU A 48 2.22 -3.21 5.64
N GLY A 49 3.27 -2.70 6.28
CA GLY A 49 4.47 -3.47 6.63
C GLY A 49 4.13 -4.66 7.51
N GLN A 50 3.32 -4.44 8.56
CA GLN A 50 2.86 -5.50 9.46
C GLN A 50 2.00 -6.54 8.73
N LEU A 51 1.07 -6.10 7.88
CA LEU A 51 0.24 -7.01 7.07
C LEU A 51 1.10 -7.88 6.13
N ILE A 52 2.08 -7.27 5.46
CA ILE A 52 3.01 -7.98 4.57
C ILE A 52 3.84 -8.98 5.36
N TYR A 53 4.34 -8.59 6.54
CA TYR A 53 5.08 -9.48 7.41
C TYR A 53 4.25 -10.69 7.86
N GLN A 54 3.01 -10.48 8.27
CA GLN A 54 2.08 -11.58 8.61
C GLN A 54 1.82 -12.51 7.43
N MET A 55 1.60 -11.98 6.22
CA MET A 55 1.43 -12.80 5.02
C MET A 55 2.70 -13.56 4.64
N HIS A 56 3.88 -13.01 4.93
CA HIS A 56 5.14 -13.72 4.75
C HIS A 56 5.27 -14.90 5.73
N LEU A 57 5.02 -14.67 7.02
CA LEU A 57 5.04 -15.73 8.03
C LEU A 57 4.02 -16.84 7.73
N ALA A 58 2.85 -16.49 7.21
CA ALA A 58 1.82 -17.44 6.81
C ALA A 58 2.14 -18.22 5.50
N GLY A 59 3.29 -17.98 4.87
CA GLY A 59 3.66 -18.64 3.62
C GLY A 59 2.87 -18.18 2.38
N ILE A 60 2.06 -17.13 2.50
CA ILE A 60 1.24 -16.58 1.41
C ILE A 60 2.15 -15.86 0.39
N LEU A 61 3.17 -15.16 0.88
CA LEU A 61 4.12 -14.45 0.03
C LEU A 61 5.30 -15.34 -0.37
N LYS A 62 5.29 -15.80 -1.62
CA LYS A 62 6.41 -16.56 -2.22
C LYS A 62 7.62 -15.70 -2.62
N SER A 63 7.52 -14.39 -2.48
CA SER A 63 8.57 -13.45 -2.90
C SER A 63 8.51 -12.19 -2.06
N LYS A 64 9.66 -11.52 -1.88
CA LYS A 64 9.75 -10.26 -1.14
C LYS A 64 8.85 -9.18 -1.75
N ILE A 65 7.96 -8.64 -0.90
CA ILE A 65 7.16 -7.45 -1.16
C ILE A 65 7.68 -6.36 -0.24
N THR A 66 7.83 -5.14 -0.75
CA THR A 66 8.29 -3.99 0.03
C THR A 66 7.30 -2.85 -0.06
N VAL A 67 7.23 -2.06 1.01
CA VAL A 67 6.53 -0.77 1.05
C VAL A 67 7.58 0.31 1.16
N GLU A 68 7.56 1.26 0.25
CA GLU A 68 8.53 2.35 0.20
C GLU A 68 7.78 3.68 0.21
N SER A 69 8.24 4.62 1.05
CA SER A 69 7.77 5.99 1.04
C SER A 69 8.70 6.83 0.18
N VAL A 70 8.13 7.65 -0.70
CA VAL A 70 8.86 8.56 -1.56
C VAL A 70 8.22 9.93 -1.46
N THR A 71 9.03 10.95 -1.22
CA THR A 71 8.61 12.35 -1.22
C THR A 71 9.33 13.06 -2.35
N ASP A 72 8.57 13.69 -3.25
CA ASP A 72 9.09 14.48 -4.35
C ASP A 72 8.29 15.78 -4.47
N GLY A 73 8.97 16.92 -4.52
CA GLY A 73 8.32 18.24 -4.64
C GLY A 73 7.32 18.59 -3.52
N GLY A 74 7.41 17.96 -2.34
CA GLY A 74 6.45 18.15 -1.25
C GLY A 74 5.22 17.23 -1.31
N GLU A 75 5.16 16.33 -2.29
CA GLU A 75 4.16 15.27 -2.36
C GLU A 75 4.76 13.94 -1.91
N THR A 76 4.12 13.31 -0.92
CA THR A 76 4.51 11.98 -0.43
C THR A 76 3.59 10.91 -1.02
N ALA A 77 4.15 9.76 -1.39
CA ALA A 77 3.41 8.59 -1.84
C ALA A 77 4.05 7.30 -1.29
N LEU A 78 3.22 6.29 -1.05
CA LEU A 78 3.68 4.94 -0.72
C LEU A 78 3.59 4.02 -1.93
N PHE A 79 4.64 3.23 -2.14
CA PHE A 79 4.73 2.26 -3.22
C PHE A 79 4.86 0.86 -2.68
N ILE A 80 3.95 -0.02 -3.10
CA ILE A 80 4.08 -1.47 -2.87
C ILE A 80 4.78 -2.07 -4.08
N LYS A 81 6.00 -2.58 -3.87
CA LYS A 81 6.86 -3.11 -4.91
C LYS A 81 7.04 -4.62 -4.77
N ARG A 82 7.18 -5.30 -5.91
CA ARG A 82 7.61 -6.71 -6.01
C ARG A 82 8.72 -6.79 -7.05
N SER A 83 9.89 -7.29 -6.65
CA SER A 83 11.06 -7.41 -7.55
C SER A 83 11.37 -6.10 -8.29
N GLY A 84 11.34 -4.98 -7.56
CA GLY A 84 11.60 -3.63 -8.10
C GLY A 84 10.45 -3.00 -8.90
N ARG A 85 9.38 -3.74 -9.21
CA ARG A 85 8.22 -3.21 -9.95
C ARG A 85 7.16 -2.67 -9.01
N ILE A 86 6.69 -1.44 -9.26
CA ILE A 86 5.56 -0.83 -8.53
C ILE A 86 4.26 -1.53 -8.93
N LEU A 87 3.59 -2.13 -7.96
CA LEU A 87 2.30 -2.79 -8.13
C LEU A 87 1.16 -1.89 -7.68
N ILE A 88 1.33 -1.19 -6.56
CA ILE A 88 0.35 -0.23 -6.04
C ILE A 88 1.08 1.08 -5.69
N SER A 89 0.47 2.20 -6.08
CA SER A 89 0.83 3.54 -5.64
C SER A 89 -0.30 4.07 -4.76
N ILE A 90 0.03 4.58 -3.58
CA ILE A 90 -0.93 5.05 -2.56
C ILE A 90 -0.59 6.50 -2.24
N TYR A 91 -1.60 7.37 -2.20
CA TYR A 91 -1.43 8.80 -2.02
C TYR A 91 -2.74 9.43 -1.54
N PHE A 92 -2.68 10.66 -1.04
CA PHE A 92 -3.86 11.40 -0.62
C PHE A 92 -4.38 12.32 -1.72
N LYS A 93 -5.70 12.43 -1.84
CA LYS A 93 -6.39 13.42 -2.67
C LYS A 93 -7.30 14.30 -1.83
#